data_AF-A0A8B6Y155-F1
#
_entry.id   AF-A0A8B6Y155-F1
#
_cell.length_a   1.000
_cell.length_b   1.000
_cell.length_c   1.000
_cell.angle_alpha   90.00
_cell.angle_beta   90.00
_cell.angle_gamma   90.00
#
_symmetry.space_group_name_H-M   'P 1'
#
loop_
_entity.id
_entity.type
_entity.pdbx_description
1 polymer ?
#
loop_
_entity_poly.entity_id
_entity_poly.type
_entity_poly.pdbx_seq_one_letter_code
_entity_poly.pdbx_strand_id
1 'polypeptide(L)'
;MTILGRVRKINHALFPQFESLKQGRLAKVFVLYHDYKQAFLDTYKYVRTKPIRASCYLTVLGFSFYAYKNNPNFQSYRDTLLEASNQHSCISDLIRNKKSNAEIKRLMKLYSEERLRIWNFGIFSLIMINPYSEVFDAFEKHCSTIENRWNRVDTWKKRIVDIGFINRWILMEKIMLDFDINDDEFS
;
A
#
# COMPACT_ATOMS: atom_id res chain seq x y z
N MET A 1 -69.65 -4.80 3.19
CA MET A 1 -68.59 -4.26 2.32
C MET A 1 -67.69 -3.38 3.19
N THR A 2 -66.48 -3.85 3.51
CA THR A 2 -65.63 -3.32 4.60
C THR A 2 -65.06 -1.94 4.29
N ILE A 3 -65.00 -1.09 5.33
CA ILE A 3 -64.53 0.31 5.29
C ILE A 3 -63.15 0.44 4.62
N LEU A 4 -62.27 -0.55 4.80
CA LEU A 4 -60.97 -0.64 4.13
C LEU A 4 -61.06 -0.60 2.59
N GLY A 5 -62.08 -1.21 2.00
CA GLY A 5 -62.26 -1.24 0.53
C GLY A 5 -62.64 0.12 -0.05
N ARG A 6 -63.41 0.92 0.71
CA ARG A 6 -63.82 2.28 0.30
C ARG A 6 -62.65 3.26 0.45
N VAL A 7 -61.87 3.16 1.53
CA VAL A 7 -60.65 3.96 1.73
C VAL A 7 -59.63 3.69 0.62
N ARG A 8 -59.43 2.43 0.23
CA ARG A 8 -58.50 2.06 -0.85
C ARG A 8 -58.92 2.63 -2.20
N LYS A 9 -60.22 2.66 -2.52
CA LYS A 9 -60.76 3.27 -3.75
C LYS A 9 -60.61 4.80 -3.75
N ILE A 10 -60.89 5.45 -2.62
CA ILE A 10 -60.76 6.91 -2.49
C ILE A 10 -59.30 7.35 -2.64
N ASN A 11 -58.38 6.61 -2.03
CA ASN A 11 -56.94 6.90 -2.14
C ASN A 11 -56.43 6.73 -3.58
N HIS A 12 -56.93 5.72 -4.31
CA HIS A 12 -56.61 5.50 -5.72
C HIS A 12 -57.18 6.58 -6.65
N ALA A 13 -58.32 7.17 -6.29
CA ALA A 13 -58.94 8.25 -7.08
C ALA A 13 -58.27 9.61 -6.83
N LEU A 14 -57.83 9.90 -5.60
CA LEU A 14 -57.24 11.20 -5.24
C LEU A 14 -55.74 11.29 -5.57
N PHE A 15 -55.03 10.17 -5.57
CA PHE A 15 -53.56 10.16 -5.57
C PHE A 15 -52.95 9.09 -6.49
N PRO A 16 -53.29 9.05 -7.80
CA PRO A 16 -52.70 8.10 -8.75
C PRO A 16 -51.18 8.30 -8.92
N GLN A 17 -50.65 9.51 -8.69
CA GLN A 17 -49.21 9.78 -8.77
C GLN A 17 -48.37 9.11 -7.66
N PHE A 18 -48.97 8.57 -6.59
CA PHE A 18 -48.21 7.93 -5.52
C PHE A 18 -47.79 6.48 -5.83
N GLU A 19 -48.29 5.88 -6.92
CA GLU A 19 -47.64 4.69 -7.51
C GLU A 19 -46.36 5.05 -8.27
N SER A 20 -46.26 6.26 -8.84
CA SER A 20 -45.07 6.70 -9.58
C SER A 20 -43.87 7.02 -8.66
N LEU A 21 -44.11 7.23 -7.36
CA LEU A 21 -43.04 7.31 -6.35
C LEU A 21 -42.24 6.02 -6.23
N LYS A 22 -42.84 4.86 -6.56
CA LYS A 22 -42.15 3.56 -6.70
C LYS A 22 -41.37 3.41 -8.03
N GLN A 23 -41.56 4.31 -9.00
CA GLN A 23 -40.80 4.35 -10.26
C GLN A 23 -39.75 5.48 -10.29
N GLY A 24 -39.82 6.44 -9.35
CA GLY A 24 -38.92 7.57 -9.25
C GLY A 24 -37.57 7.27 -8.57
N ARG A 25 -36.70 8.28 -8.51
CA ARG A 25 -35.38 8.23 -7.85
C ARG A 25 -35.48 7.82 -6.36
N LEU A 26 -36.59 8.16 -5.69
CA LEU A 26 -36.84 7.80 -4.29
C LEU A 26 -37.06 6.30 -4.07
N ALA A 27 -37.72 5.62 -5.02
CA ALA A 27 -37.84 4.16 -4.97
C ALA A 27 -36.48 3.48 -5.02
N LYS A 28 -35.57 3.99 -5.86
CA LYS A 28 -34.21 3.46 -5.98
C LYS A 28 -33.44 3.62 -4.67
N VAL A 29 -33.59 4.76 -3.99
CA VAL A 29 -32.98 4.98 -2.67
C VAL A 29 -33.60 4.05 -1.61
N PHE A 30 -34.91 3.84 -1.64
CA PHE A 30 -35.59 2.93 -0.71
C PHE A 30 -35.16 1.46 -0.91
N VAL A 31 -35.06 1.01 -2.17
CA VAL A 31 -34.54 -0.32 -2.52
C VAL A 31 -33.09 -0.45 -2.07
N LEU A 32 -32.26 0.55 -2.37
CA LEU A 32 -30.85 0.56 -1.94
C LEU A 32 -30.71 0.49 -0.42
N TYR A 33 -31.51 1.26 0.32
CA TYR A 33 -31.55 1.20 1.79
C TYR A 33 -31.94 -0.19 2.29
N HIS A 34 -32.96 -0.80 1.70
CA HIS A 34 -33.39 -2.14 2.06
C HIS A 34 -32.30 -3.18 1.77
N ASP A 35 -31.60 -3.07 0.63
CA ASP A 35 -30.50 -3.97 0.25
C ASP A 35 -29.32 -3.87 1.22
N TYR A 36 -28.90 -2.66 1.61
CA TYR A 36 -27.85 -2.50 2.63
C TYR A 36 -28.28 -3.03 3.99
N LYS A 37 -29.52 -2.78 4.42
CA LYS A 37 -30.06 -3.33 5.67
C LYS A 37 -30.05 -4.85 5.65
N GLN A 38 -30.49 -5.45 4.55
CA GLN A 38 -30.51 -6.90 4.37
C GLN A 38 -29.07 -7.47 4.37
N ALA A 39 -28.14 -6.82 3.67
CA ALA A 39 -26.72 -7.21 3.68
C ALA A 39 -26.10 -7.18 5.08
N PHE A 40 -26.45 -6.18 5.91
CA PHE A 40 -26.03 -6.13 7.31
C PHE A 40 -26.61 -7.28 8.14
N LEU A 41 -27.91 -7.56 8.00
CA LEU A 41 -28.56 -8.67 8.71
C LEU A 41 -27.95 -10.01 8.32
N ASP A 42 -27.65 -10.22 7.05
CA ASP A 42 -27.06 -11.45 6.56
C ASP A 42 -25.58 -11.58 6.96
N THR A 43 -24.84 -10.47 7.00
CA THR A 43 -23.48 -10.43 7.58
C THR A 43 -23.51 -10.80 9.06
N TYR A 44 -24.46 -10.27 9.84
CA TYR A 44 -24.60 -10.60 11.26
C TYR A 44 -24.92 -12.10 11.46
N LYS A 45 -25.85 -12.64 10.68
CA LYS A 45 -26.14 -14.09 10.69
C LYS A 45 -24.91 -14.92 10.30
N TYR A 46 -24.13 -14.46 9.32
CA TYR A 46 -22.89 -15.12 8.90
C TYR A 46 -21.87 -15.20 10.04
N VAL A 47 -21.64 -14.09 10.74
CA VAL A 47 -20.73 -14.03 11.91
C VAL A 47 -21.18 -15.01 13.00
N ARG A 48 -22.50 -15.09 13.26
CA ARG A 48 -23.06 -16.00 14.28
C ARG A 48 -22.95 -17.48 13.89
N THR A 49 -23.15 -17.80 12.61
CA THR A 49 -23.11 -19.18 12.12
C THR A 49 -21.70 -19.72 11.94
N LYS A 50 -20.72 -18.86 11.59
CA LYS A 50 -19.32 -19.25 11.33
C LYS A 50 -18.34 -18.27 12.00
N PRO A 51 -18.24 -18.27 13.34
CA PRO A 51 -17.44 -17.28 14.08
C PRO A 51 -15.94 -17.35 13.76
N ILE A 52 -15.39 -18.55 13.55
CA ILE A 52 -13.96 -18.72 13.23
C ILE A 52 -13.62 -18.07 11.88
N ARG A 53 -14.40 -18.36 10.83
CA ARG A 53 -14.15 -17.78 9.50
C ARG A 53 -14.33 -16.26 9.50
N ALA A 54 -15.37 -15.78 10.17
CA ALA A 54 -15.60 -14.35 10.33
C ALA A 54 -14.44 -13.65 11.06
N SER A 55 -13.92 -14.26 12.13
CA SER A 55 -12.74 -13.76 12.85
C SER A 55 -11.52 -13.69 11.93
N CYS A 56 -11.23 -14.75 11.15
CA CYS A 56 -10.13 -14.72 10.17
C CYS A 56 -10.26 -13.55 9.18
N TYR A 57 -11.44 -13.34 8.58
CA TYR A 57 -11.64 -12.21 7.67
C TYR A 57 -11.45 -10.85 8.35
N LEU A 58 -11.95 -10.69 9.57
CA LEU A 58 -11.79 -9.46 10.34
C LEU A 58 -10.31 -9.22 10.68
N THR A 59 -9.56 -10.25 11.06
CA THR A 59 -8.12 -10.12 11.33
C THR A 59 -7.34 -9.71 10.09
N VAL A 60 -7.61 -10.29 8.92
CA VAL A 60 -6.95 -9.91 7.66
C VAL A 60 -7.28 -8.47 7.28
N LEU A 61 -8.55 -8.06 7.40
CA LEU A 61 -8.97 -6.69 7.11
C LEU A 61 -8.33 -5.69 8.09
N GLY A 62 -8.37 -5.99 9.39
CA GLY A 62 -7.76 -5.17 10.44
C GLY A 62 -6.25 -5.06 10.29
N PHE A 63 -5.57 -6.17 9.98
CA PHE A 63 -4.14 -6.20 9.70
C PHE A 63 -3.80 -5.38 8.45
N SER A 64 -4.57 -5.49 7.39
CA SER A 64 -4.35 -4.73 6.15
C SER A 64 -4.53 -3.24 6.38
N PHE A 65 -5.54 -2.85 7.16
CA PHE A 65 -5.75 -1.46 7.56
C PHE A 65 -4.62 -0.93 8.46
N TYR A 66 -4.16 -1.76 9.41
CA TYR A 66 -3.03 -1.43 10.27
C TYR A 66 -1.74 -1.27 9.46
N ALA A 67 -1.46 -2.19 8.53
CA ALA A 67 -0.31 -2.14 7.65
C ALA A 67 -0.36 -0.91 6.72
N TYR A 68 -1.54 -0.59 6.18
CA TYR A 68 -1.76 0.62 5.38
C TYR A 68 -1.43 1.89 6.17
N LYS A 69 -1.91 1.99 7.42
CA LYS A 69 -1.64 3.15 8.28
C LYS A 69 -0.18 3.29 8.67
N ASN A 70 0.52 2.16 8.87
CA ASN A 70 1.94 2.12 9.24
C ASN A 70 2.85 1.87 8.04
N ASN A 71 2.40 2.19 6.82
CA ASN A 71 3.23 1.98 5.64
C ASN A 71 4.30 3.09 5.57
N PRO A 72 5.61 2.75 5.56
CA PRO A 72 6.65 3.77 5.56
C PRO A 72 6.68 4.58 4.25
N ASN A 73 7.06 5.85 4.38
CA ASN A 73 7.18 6.81 3.29
C ASN A 73 8.65 7.01 2.89
N PHE A 74 8.89 7.76 1.81
CA PHE A 74 10.26 8.04 1.35
C PHE A 74 11.10 8.79 2.40
N GLN A 75 10.46 9.65 3.19
CA GLN A 75 11.11 10.37 4.27
C GLN A 75 11.69 9.42 5.33
N SER A 76 10.91 8.43 5.76
CA SER A 76 11.34 7.38 6.68
C SER A 76 12.53 6.59 6.11
N TYR A 77 12.52 6.29 4.82
CA TYR A 77 13.67 5.63 4.18
C TYR A 77 14.93 6.50 4.22
N ARG A 78 14.81 7.78 3.86
CA ARG A 78 15.91 8.74 3.91
C ARG A 78 16.50 8.82 5.31
N ASP A 79 15.66 8.97 6.32
CA ASP A 79 16.10 9.13 7.70
C ASP A 79 16.83 7.85 8.18
N THR A 80 16.32 6.68 7.81
CA THR A 80 16.98 5.39 8.09
C THR A 80 18.33 5.27 7.38
N LEU A 81 18.41 5.68 6.12
CA LEU A 81 19.66 5.64 5.33
C LEU A 81 20.73 6.60 5.90
N LEU A 82 20.33 7.80 6.32
CA LEU A 82 21.23 8.77 6.93
C LEU A 82 21.73 8.27 8.29
N GLU A 83 20.82 7.71 9.10
CA GLU A 83 21.17 7.11 10.39
C GLU A 83 22.16 5.94 10.22
N ALA A 84 21.91 5.03 9.28
CA ALA A 84 22.82 3.95 8.95
C ALA A 84 24.21 4.45 8.52
N SER A 85 24.26 5.50 7.69
CA SER A 85 25.52 6.13 7.27
C SER A 85 26.26 6.78 8.44
N ASN A 86 25.55 7.41 9.37
CA ASN A 86 26.14 8.00 10.57
C ASN A 86 26.73 6.92 11.48
N GLN A 87 25.99 5.85 11.72
CA GLN A 87 26.45 4.70 12.52
C GLN A 87 27.73 4.09 11.94
N HIS A 88 27.79 3.90 10.62
CA HIS A 88 29.02 3.46 9.95
C HIS A 88 30.18 4.45 10.06
N SER A 89 29.91 5.75 10.19
CA SER A 89 30.95 6.78 10.33
C SER A 89 31.53 6.81 11.74
N CYS A 90 30.76 6.38 12.75
CA CYS A 90 31.22 6.26 14.14
C CYS A 90 32.17 5.07 14.36
N ILE A 91 32.17 4.09 13.46
CA ILE A 91 32.99 2.87 13.58
C ILE A 91 34.30 3.05 12.81
N SER A 92 35.41 2.53 13.33
CA SER A 92 36.70 2.55 12.62
C SER A 92 36.66 1.68 11.36
N ASP A 93 37.46 2.01 10.35
CA ASP A 93 37.58 1.20 9.12
C ASP A 93 38.14 -0.20 9.37
N LEU A 94 38.83 -0.42 10.49
CA LEU A 94 39.44 -1.72 10.85
C LEU A 94 38.39 -2.76 11.23
N ILE A 95 37.40 -2.38 12.05
CA ILE A 95 36.43 -3.30 12.67
C ILE A 95 35.10 -3.37 11.93
N ARG A 96 34.82 -2.46 10.98
CA ARG A 96 33.52 -2.41 10.29
C ARG A 96 33.37 -3.50 9.23
N ASN A 97 32.14 -3.94 9.00
CA ASN A 97 31.81 -4.80 7.88
C ASN A 97 31.96 -4.06 6.53
N LYS A 98 32.91 -4.48 5.70
CA LYS A 98 33.18 -3.86 4.39
C LYS A 98 32.02 -3.98 3.41
N LYS A 99 31.28 -5.10 3.44
CA LYS A 99 30.15 -5.35 2.53
C LYS A 99 28.99 -4.40 2.84
N SER A 100 28.63 -4.29 4.12
CA SER A 100 27.59 -3.38 4.58
C SER A 100 27.93 -1.93 4.25
N ASN A 101 29.15 -1.50 4.58
CA ASN A 101 29.65 -0.15 4.26
C ASN A 101 29.63 0.16 2.75
N ALA A 102 30.00 -0.79 1.89
CA ALA A 102 29.96 -0.62 0.44
C ALA A 102 28.53 -0.44 -0.08
N GLU A 103 27.58 -1.22 0.42
CA GLU A 103 26.17 -1.08 0.05
C GLU A 103 25.59 0.25 0.55
N ILE A 104 25.83 0.65 1.80
CA ILE A 104 25.36 1.95 2.31
C ILE A 104 25.94 3.11 1.50
N LYS A 105 27.24 3.08 1.16
CA LYS A 105 27.87 4.10 0.28
C LYS A 105 27.23 4.12 -1.10
N ARG A 106 26.93 2.96 -1.68
CA ARG A 106 26.23 2.85 -2.96
C ARG A 106 24.82 3.46 -2.89
N LEU A 107 24.07 3.16 -1.83
CA LEU A 107 22.74 3.72 -1.60
C LEU A 107 22.78 5.23 -1.40
N MET A 108 23.75 5.74 -0.64
CA MET A 108 23.97 7.17 -0.45
C MET A 108 24.27 7.87 -1.78
N LYS A 109 25.10 7.27 -2.64
CA LYS A 109 25.37 7.80 -3.98
C LYS A 109 24.08 7.88 -4.83
N LEU A 110 23.28 6.81 -4.85
CA LEU A 110 22.00 6.79 -5.58
C LEU A 110 21.00 7.81 -5.03
N TYR A 111 21.02 8.05 -3.72
CA TYR A 111 20.22 9.08 -3.07
C TYR A 111 20.68 10.49 -3.49
N SER A 112 22.00 10.78 -3.46
CA SER A 112 22.56 12.05 -3.94
C SER A 112 22.31 12.32 -5.42
N GLU A 113 22.20 11.27 -6.24
CA GLU A 113 21.84 11.36 -7.66
C GLU A 113 20.31 11.52 -7.89
N GLU A 114 19.49 11.52 -6.84
CA GLU A 114 18.01 11.58 -6.91
C GLU A 114 17.35 10.45 -7.71
N ARG A 115 18.02 9.29 -7.75
CA ARG A 115 17.58 8.12 -8.53
C ARG A 115 16.72 7.14 -7.75
N LEU A 116 16.58 7.32 -6.44
CA LEU A 116 15.73 6.47 -5.61
C LEU A 116 14.28 6.96 -5.66
N ARG A 117 13.34 6.05 -5.94
CA ARG A 117 11.91 6.34 -5.93
C ARG A 117 11.14 5.34 -5.12
N ILE A 118 10.11 5.83 -4.44
CA ILE A 118 9.17 5.00 -3.69
C ILE A 118 7.95 4.67 -4.53
N TRP A 119 7.52 3.41 -4.43
CA TRP A 119 6.29 2.89 -5.01
C TRP A 119 5.43 2.34 -3.88
N ASN A 120 4.32 3.01 -3.60
CA ASN A 120 3.44 2.65 -2.50
C ASN A 120 2.29 1.77 -3.01
N PHE A 121 2.14 0.56 -2.46
CA PHE A 121 1.09 -0.41 -2.80
C PHE A 121 -0.01 -0.50 -1.73
N GLY A 122 -0.11 0.52 -0.88
CA GLY A 122 -1.02 0.57 0.25
C GLY A 122 -0.44 -0.11 1.47
N ILE A 123 -0.37 -1.44 1.47
CA ILE A 123 0.07 -2.25 2.64
C ILE A 123 1.60 -2.38 2.77
N PHE A 124 2.33 -2.15 1.69
CA PHE A 124 3.79 -2.13 1.66
C PHE A 124 4.28 -1.07 0.68
N SER A 125 5.55 -0.70 0.82
CA SER A 125 6.25 0.25 -0.04
C SER A 125 7.47 -0.41 -0.66
N LEU A 126 7.81 -0.07 -1.91
CA LEU A 126 9.02 -0.51 -2.57
C LEU A 126 9.91 0.68 -2.89
N ILE A 127 11.20 0.57 -2.62
CA ILE A 127 12.21 1.50 -3.14
C ILE A 127 12.82 0.90 -4.39
N MET A 128 12.78 1.67 -5.48
CA MET A 128 13.33 1.27 -6.76
C MET A 128 14.33 2.31 -7.29
N ILE A 129 15.34 1.84 -8.01
CA ILE A 129 16.30 2.69 -8.72
C ILE A 129 15.69 3.11 -10.05
N ASN A 130 15.75 4.40 -10.35
CA ASN A 130 15.50 4.96 -11.66
C ASN A 130 16.80 5.13 -12.45
N PRO A 131 16.78 4.87 -13.77
CA PRO A 131 17.97 4.99 -14.60
C PRO A 131 18.48 6.43 -14.64
N TYR A 132 17.57 7.41 -14.63
CA TYR A 132 17.87 8.83 -14.72
C TYR A 132 17.29 9.60 -13.53
N SER A 133 17.94 10.70 -13.16
CA SER A 133 17.37 11.71 -12.25
C SER A 133 16.18 12.41 -12.91
N GLU A 134 15.29 12.99 -12.11
CA GLU A 134 14.22 13.84 -12.64
C GLU A 134 14.77 15.08 -13.34
N VAL A 135 15.84 15.66 -12.79
CA VAL A 135 16.52 16.85 -13.32
C VAL A 135 17.29 16.56 -14.60
N PHE A 136 17.67 15.29 -14.83
CA PHE A 136 18.39 14.90 -16.03
C PHE A 136 17.44 14.80 -17.23
N ASP A 137 17.62 15.67 -18.21
CA ASP A 137 16.79 15.78 -19.41
C ASP A 137 17.61 15.57 -20.70
N ALA A 138 18.19 14.38 -20.85
CA ALA A 138 18.90 13.99 -22.07
C ALA A 138 17.98 13.25 -23.04
N PHE A 139 18.34 13.27 -24.33
CA PHE A 139 17.62 12.55 -25.38
C PHE A 139 17.43 11.05 -25.07
N GLU A 140 18.39 10.42 -24.40
CA GLU A 140 18.33 9.01 -24.00
C GLU A 140 17.14 8.67 -23.08
N LYS A 141 16.65 9.66 -22.32
CA LYS A 141 15.47 9.51 -21.45
C LYS A 141 14.17 9.44 -22.25
N HIS A 142 14.10 10.17 -23.37
CA HIS A 142 12.91 10.27 -24.24
C HIS A 142 12.89 9.21 -25.36
N CYS A 143 14.01 8.52 -25.57
CA CYS A 143 14.12 7.51 -26.61
C CYS A 143 13.40 6.21 -26.20
N SER A 144 12.22 5.97 -26.78
CA SER A 144 11.37 4.80 -26.48
C SER A 144 12.07 3.45 -26.67
N THR A 145 12.96 3.34 -27.66
CA THR A 145 13.75 2.12 -27.91
C THR A 145 14.72 1.80 -26.77
N ILE A 146 15.29 2.83 -26.13
CA ILE A 146 16.22 2.69 -25.01
C ILE A 146 15.44 2.53 -23.70
N GLU A 147 14.35 3.29 -23.51
CA GLU A 147 13.45 3.20 -22.36
C GLU A 147 12.87 1.78 -22.19
N ASN A 148 12.46 1.14 -23.29
CA ASN A 148 11.91 -0.22 -23.31
C ASN A 148 12.86 -1.28 -22.75
N ARG A 149 14.19 -1.05 -22.78
CA ARG A 149 15.18 -1.96 -22.18
C ARG A 149 15.11 -1.96 -20.65
N TRP A 150 14.78 -0.81 -20.06
CA TRP A 150 14.68 -0.63 -18.61
C TRP A 150 13.36 -1.14 -18.03
N ASN A 151 12.32 -1.21 -18.87
CA ASN A 151 11.00 -1.73 -18.53
C ASN A 151 10.89 -3.26 -18.71
N ARG A 152 11.96 -3.95 -19.13
CA ARG A 152 11.98 -5.41 -19.17
C ARG A 152 11.97 -6.02 -17.77
N VAL A 153 11.22 -7.10 -17.62
CA VAL A 153 11.00 -7.83 -16.36
C VAL A 153 12.31 -8.30 -15.72
N ASP A 154 13.29 -8.73 -16.52
CA ASP A 154 14.60 -9.20 -16.02
C ASP A 154 15.43 -8.07 -15.40
N THR A 155 15.33 -6.86 -15.96
CA THR A 155 16.02 -5.67 -15.44
C THR A 155 15.28 -5.12 -14.22
N TRP A 156 13.94 -5.21 -14.19
CA TRP A 156 13.11 -4.67 -13.13
C TRP A 156 13.42 -5.28 -11.75
N LYS A 157 13.62 -6.60 -11.67
CA LYS A 157 13.97 -7.27 -10.41
C LYS A 157 15.28 -6.74 -9.79
N LYS A 158 16.25 -6.37 -10.63
CA LYS A 158 17.55 -5.82 -10.19
C LYS A 158 17.47 -4.37 -9.70
N ARG A 159 16.34 -3.69 -9.95
CA ARG A 159 16.11 -2.30 -9.56
C ARG A 159 15.47 -2.17 -8.18
N ILE A 160 14.93 -3.27 -7.63
CA ILE A 160 14.37 -3.29 -6.28
C ILE A 160 15.52 -3.17 -5.29
N VAL A 161 15.47 -2.13 -4.47
CA VAL A 161 16.48 -1.82 -3.46
C VAL A 161 16.02 -2.29 -2.10
N ASP A 162 14.79 -1.93 -1.73
CA ASP A 162 14.25 -2.22 -0.41
C ASP A 162 12.73 -2.39 -0.44
N ILE A 163 12.23 -3.11 0.55
CA ILE A 163 10.83 -3.39 0.81
C ILE A 163 10.50 -2.82 2.19
N GLY A 164 9.64 -1.81 2.18
CA GLY A 164 9.08 -1.18 3.36
C GLY A 164 7.82 -1.90 3.82
N PHE A 165 7.77 -2.30 5.08
CA PHE A 165 6.61 -2.93 5.69
C PHE A 165 6.51 -2.56 7.17
N ILE A 166 5.33 -2.10 7.63
CA ILE A 166 5.04 -1.74 9.04
C ILE A 166 6.18 -0.91 9.67
N ASN A 167 6.39 0.32 9.17
CA ASN A 167 7.43 1.26 9.60
C ASN A 167 8.88 0.74 9.58
N ARG A 168 9.15 -0.38 8.91
CA ARG A 168 10.49 -0.99 8.82
C ARG A 168 10.91 -1.16 7.37
N TRP A 169 12.23 -1.20 7.17
CA TRP A 169 12.88 -1.39 5.89
C TRP A 169 13.68 -2.69 5.93
N ILE A 170 13.14 -3.74 5.31
CA ILE A 170 13.57 -5.12 5.55
C ILE A 170 15.01 -5.36 5.07
N LEU A 171 15.37 -4.86 3.88
CA LEU A 171 16.72 -5.05 3.34
C LEU A 171 17.72 -4.13 4.05
N MET A 172 17.34 -2.90 4.41
CA MET A 172 18.19 -2.03 5.23
C MET A 172 18.52 -2.65 6.59
N GLU A 173 17.52 -3.17 7.32
CA GLU A 173 17.72 -3.86 8.60
C GLU A 173 18.68 -5.05 8.44
N LYS A 174 18.57 -5.78 7.33
CA LYS A 174 19.47 -6.91 7.03
C LYS A 174 20.90 -6.47 6.71
N ILE A 175 21.08 -5.34 6.00
CA ILE A 175 22.41 -4.78 5.68
C ILE A 175 23.09 -4.27 6.95
N MET A 176 22.32 -3.68 7.86
CA MET A 176 22.82 -3.15 9.13
C MET A 176 23.00 -4.23 10.21
N LEU A 177 22.61 -5.47 9.95
CA LEU A 177 22.87 -6.59 10.86
C LEU A 177 24.38 -6.90 10.87
N ASP A 178 24.99 -6.95 12.07
CA ASP A 178 26.42 -7.20 12.28
C ASP A 178 27.36 -6.26 11.49
N PHE A 179 26.95 -5.00 11.35
CA PHE A 179 27.72 -3.98 10.62
C PHE A 179 29.05 -3.58 11.31
N ASP A 180 29.17 -3.92 12.60
CA ASP A 180 30.32 -3.72 13.49
C ASP A 180 31.24 -4.94 13.59
N ILE A 181 30.95 -6.01 12.85
CA ILE A 181 31.78 -7.21 12.78
C ILE A 181 32.51 -7.25 11.43
N ASN A 182 33.84 -7.33 11.47
CA ASN A 182 34.66 -7.53 10.29
C ASN A 182 35.02 -9.01 10.12
N ASP A 183 34.31 -9.71 9.24
CA ASP A 183 34.56 -11.12 8.92
C ASP A 183 36.00 -11.39 8.42
N ASP A 184 36.66 -10.39 7.82
CA ASP A 184 38.02 -10.52 7.29
C ASP A 184 39.07 -10.70 8.41
N GLU A 185 38.77 -10.32 9.66
CA GLU A 185 39.70 -10.51 10.79
C GLU A 185 39.76 -11.96 11.28
N PHE A 186 38.73 -12.76 10.98
CA PHE A 186 38.58 -14.13 11.48
C PHE A 186 38.88 -15.20 10.43
N SER A 187 39.34 -14.80 9.24
CA SER A 187 39.63 -15.69 8.10
C SER A 187 41.12 -15.97 7.90
#